data_AF-A0A6L9IWZ7-F1
#
_entry.id   AF-A0A6L9IWZ7-F1
#
_cell.length_a   1.000
_cell.length_b   1.000
_cell.length_c   1.000
_cell.angle_alpha   90.00
_cell.angle_beta   90.00
_cell.angle_gamma   90.00
#
_symmetry.space_group_name_H-M   'P 1'
#
loop_
_entity.id
_entity.type
_entity.pdbx_description
1 polymer ?
#
loop_
_entity_poly.entity_id
_entity_poly.type
_entity_poly.pdbx_seq_one_letter_code
_entity_poly.pdbx_strand_id
1 'polypeptide(L)'
;MRKVSLVLLVLIIVALLPQHRTDAQDGDMIGPEEYPEGINPLTGLPVYDPEVLLRRPILVKVVNAPDMARPQWGLPQADVVWEYWMPGGFTRFAAIFYSQSPERVGPIRSLRMPDFELAHIYNSLIATSGMANGY
;
A
#
# COMPACT_ATOMS: atom_id res chain seq x y z
N MET A 1 -17.14 -49.52 23.19
CA MET A 1 -17.39 -48.72 21.97
C MET A 1 -17.55 -47.25 22.39
N ARG A 2 -16.57 -46.38 22.07
CA ARG A 2 -16.60 -44.95 22.43
C ARG A 2 -17.64 -44.26 21.55
N LYS A 3 -18.73 -43.77 22.15
CA LYS A 3 -19.72 -42.95 21.45
C LYS A 3 -19.02 -41.66 21.02
N VAL A 4 -18.75 -41.50 19.73
CA VAL A 4 -18.34 -40.21 19.17
C VAL A 4 -19.51 -39.25 19.42
N SER A 5 -19.25 -38.18 20.18
CA SER A 5 -20.27 -37.20 20.54
C SER A 5 -20.79 -36.56 19.26
N LEU A 6 -22.12 -36.52 19.09
CA LEU A 6 -22.79 -35.97 17.91
C LEU A 6 -22.33 -34.53 17.62
N VAL A 7 -21.97 -33.77 18.67
CA VAL A 7 -21.42 -32.42 18.57
C VAL A 7 -20.09 -32.40 17.83
N LEU A 8 -19.21 -33.35 18.10
CA LEU A 8 -17.90 -33.43 17.46
C LEU A 8 -18.03 -33.81 15.98
N LEU A 9 -18.99 -34.69 15.67
CA LEU A 9 -19.31 -35.07 14.29
C LEU A 9 -19.86 -33.87 13.50
N VAL A 10 -20.77 -33.08 14.11
CA VAL A 10 -21.33 -31.88 13.49
C VAL A 10 -20.25 -30.82 13.26
N LEU A 11 -19.34 -30.59 14.22
CA LEU A 11 -18.24 -29.63 14.04
C LEU A 11 -17.27 -30.05 12.92
N ILE A 12 -16.97 -31.34 12.82
CA ILE A 12 -16.13 -31.87 11.73
C ILE A 12 -16.84 -31.71 10.38
N ILE A 13 -18.15 -32.00 10.31
CA ILE A 13 -18.94 -31.81 9.10
C ILE A 13 -18.99 -30.33 8.70
N VAL A 14 -19.22 -29.41 9.65
CA VAL A 14 -19.25 -27.96 9.40
C VAL A 14 -17.88 -27.43 8.95
N ALA A 15 -16.78 -27.98 9.47
CA ALA A 15 -15.42 -27.61 9.05
C ALA A 15 -15.01 -28.19 7.68
N LEU A 16 -15.63 -29.30 7.26
CA LEU A 16 -15.39 -29.96 5.97
C LEU A 16 -16.34 -29.49 4.86
N LEU A 17 -17.41 -28.76 5.19
CA LEU A 17 -18.27 -28.15 4.18
C LEU A 17 -17.47 -27.05 3.45
N PRO A 18 -17.49 -27.02 2.10
CA PRO A 18 -16.95 -25.91 1.35
C PRO A 18 -17.64 -24.64 1.85
N GLN A 19 -16.87 -23.71 2.42
CA GLN A 19 -17.40 -22.39 2.69
C GLN A 19 -17.56 -21.71 1.33
N HIS A 20 -18.73 -21.91 0.72
CA HIS A 20 -19.17 -21.01 -0.32
C HIS A 20 -19.36 -19.66 0.38
N ARG A 21 -18.31 -18.84 0.35
CA ARG A 21 -18.53 -17.41 0.45
C ARG A 21 -19.54 -17.12 -0.65
N THR A 22 -20.71 -16.62 -0.26
CA THR A 22 -21.56 -15.93 -1.21
C THR A 22 -20.68 -14.86 -1.82
N ASP A 23 -20.19 -15.12 -3.03
CA ASP A 23 -19.54 -14.14 -3.86
C ASP A 23 -20.57 -13.02 -3.96
N ALA A 24 -20.31 -11.93 -3.25
CA ALA A 24 -20.98 -10.69 -3.58
C ALA A 24 -20.60 -10.45 -5.04
N GLN A 25 -21.54 -10.68 -5.95
CA GLN A 25 -21.50 -10.04 -7.26
C GLN A 25 -21.67 -8.55 -6.99
N ASP A 26 -20.63 -7.91 -6.48
CA ASP A 26 -20.55 -6.48 -6.34
C ASP A 26 -19.95 -6.00 -7.65
N GLY A 27 -20.84 -5.74 -8.61
CA GLY A 27 -20.50 -5.15 -9.89
C GLY A 27 -19.98 -3.73 -9.68
N ASP A 28 -18.73 -3.61 -9.25
CA ASP A 28 -17.89 -2.41 -9.36
C ASP A 28 -16.41 -2.64 -8.97
N MET A 29 -15.98 -3.87 -8.64
CA MET A 29 -14.55 -4.15 -8.39
C MET A 29 -13.74 -4.04 -9.68
N ILE A 30 -12.94 -2.98 -9.81
CA ILE A 30 -11.95 -2.84 -10.89
C ILE A 30 -10.64 -3.49 -10.45
N GLY A 31 -10.36 -4.67 -10.99
CA GLY A 31 -9.11 -5.41 -10.78
C GLY A 31 -9.36 -6.91 -10.58
N PRO A 32 -8.28 -7.71 -10.51
CA PRO A 32 -8.41 -9.12 -10.15
C PRO A 32 -8.81 -9.27 -8.68
N GLU A 33 -9.66 -10.26 -8.37
CA GLU A 33 -10.05 -10.59 -6.99
C GLU A 33 -8.86 -11.06 -6.15
N GLU A 34 -7.93 -11.77 -6.78
CA GLU A 34 -6.67 -12.21 -6.20
C GLU A 34 -5.51 -11.88 -7.14
N TYR A 35 -4.44 -11.31 -6.58
CA TYR A 35 -3.19 -11.10 -7.32
C TYR A 35 -2.35 -12.37 -7.25
N PRO A 36 -1.78 -12.86 -8.38
CA PRO A 36 -0.87 -13.99 -8.35
C PRO A 36 0.34 -13.71 -7.45
N GLU A 37 0.90 -14.77 -6.87
CA GLU A 37 2.12 -14.67 -6.06
C GLU A 37 3.25 -14.01 -6.87
N GLY A 38 3.99 -13.10 -6.23
CA GLY A 38 5.09 -12.37 -6.88
C GLY A 38 4.65 -11.27 -7.86
N ILE A 39 3.37 -10.92 -7.94
CA ILE A 39 2.88 -9.76 -8.71
C ILE A 39 2.60 -8.61 -7.76
N ASN A 40 3.20 -7.44 -8.01
CA ASN A 40 2.93 -6.24 -7.23
C ASN A 40 1.51 -5.71 -7.55
N PRO A 41 0.58 -5.66 -6.59
CA PRO A 41 -0.79 -5.20 -6.82
C PRO A 41 -0.90 -3.72 -7.20
N LEU A 42 0.12 -2.90 -6.91
CA LEU A 42 0.11 -1.47 -7.23
C LEU A 42 0.49 -1.18 -8.68
N THR A 43 1.24 -2.08 -9.32
CA THR A 43 1.78 -1.87 -10.68
C THR A 43 1.37 -2.94 -11.68
N GLY A 44 0.92 -4.11 -11.20
CA GLY A 44 0.63 -5.29 -12.02
C GLY A 44 1.89 -5.97 -12.58
N LEU A 45 3.09 -5.60 -12.11
CA LEU A 45 4.36 -6.13 -12.59
C LEU A 45 4.92 -7.22 -11.66
N PRO A 46 5.66 -8.20 -12.20
CA PRO A 46 6.35 -9.18 -11.37
C PRO A 46 7.49 -8.55 -10.57
N VAL A 47 7.69 -9.03 -9.34
CA VAL A 47 8.85 -8.71 -8.51
C VAL A 47 9.89 -9.82 -8.60
N TYR A 48 11.17 -9.48 -8.40
CA TYR A 48 12.25 -10.47 -8.40
C TYR A 48 12.19 -11.39 -7.17
N ASP A 49 11.83 -10.85 -6.02
CA ASP A 49 11.70 -11.57 -4.75
C ASP A 49 10.28 -11.37 -4.19
N PRO A 50 9.41 -12.39 -4.22
CA PRO A 50 8.04 -12.30 -3.69
C PRO A 50 7.96 -11.91 -2.21
N GLU A 51 9.00 -12.20 -1.41
CA GLU A 51 9.04 -11.85 0.02
C GLU A 51 8.95 -10.33 0.24
N VAL A 52 9.36 -9.52 -0.75
CA VAL A 52 9.24 -8.05 -0.68
C VAL A 52 7.79 -7.59 -0.57
N LEU A 53 6.82 -8.40 -1.01
CA LEU A 53 5.39 -8.07 -0.95
C LEU A 53 4.77 -8.41 0.41
N LEU A 54 5.49 -9.09 1.32
CA LEU A 54 5.01 -9.39 2.67
C LEU A 54 5.11 -8.19 3.63
N ARG A 55 5.83 -7.13 3.25
CA ARG A 55 5.91 -5.89 4.04
C ARG A 55 4.76 -4.94 3.72
N ARG A 56 4.60 -3.89 4.53
CA ARG A 56 3.73 -2.76 4.21
C ARG A 56 4.42 -1.79 3.23
N PRO A 57 3.68 -1.16 2.29
CA PRO A 57 4.20 -0.05 1.50
C PRO A 57 4.67 1.10 2.39
N ILE A 58 5.59 1.93 1.89
CA ILE A 58 6.09 3.11 2.60
C ILE A 58 5.80 4.35 1.75
N LEU A 59 5.02 5.28 2.27
CA LEU A 59 4.84 6.62 1.71
C LEU A 59 5.93 7.54 2.24
N VAL A 60 6.73 8.09 1.34
CA VAL A 60 7.77 9.09 1.66
C VAL A 60 7.36 10.44 1.10
N LYS A 61 7.38 11.47 1.95
CA LYS A 61 7.11 12.83 1.50
C LYS A 61 8.35 13.48 0.90
N VAL A 62 8.34 13.72 -0.42
CA VAL A 62 9.50 14.22 -1.16
C VAL A 62 9.24 15.63 -1.71
N VAL A 63 10.26 16.48 -1.64
CA VAL A 63 10.22 17.84 -2.20
C VAL A 63 10.18 17.81 -3.73
N ASN A 64 9.44 18.74 -4.35
CA ASN A 64 9.55 19.02 -5.79
C ASN A 64 10.11 20.41 -6.09
N ALA A 65 9.74 21.41 -5.28
CA ALA A 65 10.12 22.80 -5.48
C ALA A 65 10.70 23.45 -4.20
N PRO A 66 11.49 24.53 -4.33
CA PRO A 66 11.93 25.17 -5.58
C PRO A 66 13.05 24.37 -6.28
N ASP A 67 13.49 24.82 -7.46
CA ASP A 67 14.42 24.12 -8.36
C ASP A 67 15.71 23.61 -7.70
N MET A 68 16.22 24.32 -6.69
CA MET A 68 17.40 23.90 -5.92
C MET A 68 17.22 22.56 -5.19
N ALA A 69 15.98 22.12 -5.01
CA ALA A 69 15.65 20.86 -4.33
C ALA A 69 15.78 19.64 -5.26
N ARG A 70 16.06 19.86 -6.54
CA ARG A 70 16.27 18.84 -7.56
C ARG A 70 17.78 18.63 -7.80
N PRO A 71 18.21 17.40 -8.15
CA PRO A 71 17.39 16.20 -8.35
C PRO A 71 16.95 15.53 -7.04
N GLN A 72 15.81 14.85 -7.09
CA GLN A 72 15.38 13.97 -6.01
C GLN A 72 16.12 12.62 -6.06
N TRP A 73 16.25 11.97 -4.90
CA TRP A 73 16.77 10.61 -4.77
C TRP A 73 15.62 9.62 -4.62
N GLY A 74 15.77 8.46 -5.26
CA GLY A 74 14.90 7.29 -5.10
C GLY A 74 13.56 7.33 -5.84
N LEU A 75 13.11 8.49 -6.38
CA LEU A 75 11.81 8.58 -7.09
C LEU A 75 11.60 7.54 -8.21
N PRO A 76 12.60 7.21 -9.06
CA PRO A 76 12.41 6.19 -10.10
C PRO A 76 12.11 4.78 -9.59
N GLN A 77 12.32 4.52 -8.30
CA GLN A 77 12.10 3.23 -7.65
C GLN A 77 10.75 3.19 -6.90
N ALA A 78 9.98 4.28 -6.92
CA ALA A 78 8.64 4.29 -6.35
C ALA A 78 7.66 3.59 -7.30
N ASP A 79 6.72 2.82 -6.73
CA ASP A 79 5.67 2.15 -7.49
C ASP A 79 4.56 3.12 -7.91
N VAL A 80 4.27 4.09 -7.04
CA VAL A 80 3.29 5.15 -7.29
C VAL A 80 3.84 6.47 -6.79
N VAL A 81 3.70 7.53 -7.59
CA VAL A 81 4.07 8.89 -7.18
C VAL A 81 2.88 9.80 -7.39
N TRP A 82 2.40 10.38 -6.30
CA TRP A 82 1.39 11.44 -6.33
C TRP A 82 2.06 12.79 -6.29
N GLU A 83 1.65 13.70 -7.16
CA GLU A 83 1.98 15.12 -7.08
C GLU A 83 0.72 15.92 -6.80
N TYR A 84 0.80 16.81 -5.81
CA TYR A 84 -0.30 17.71 -5.54
C TYR A 84 0.17 19.07 -5.04
N TRP A 85 -0.74 20.04 -5.13
CA TRP A 85 -0.46 21.43 -4.83
C TRP A 85 -0.28 21.71 -3.34
N MET A 86 0.62 22.63 -3.03
CA MET A 86 0.87 23.15 -1.69
C MET A 86 0.73 24.68 -1.65
N PRO A 87 0.30 25.24 -0.49
CA PRO A 87 0.41 26.65 -0.19
C PRO A 87 1.79 27.22 -0.55
N GLY A 88 1.78 28.39 -1.19
CA GLY A 88 2.99 29.04 -1.70
C GLY A 88 3.28 28.76 -3.18
N GLY A 89 2.37 28.12 -3.92
CA GLY A 89 2.49 27.94 -5.38
C GLY A 89 3.45 26.83 -5.79
N PHE A 90 3.79 25.93 -4.87
CA PHE A 90 4.70 24.81 -5.11
C PHE A 90 3.96 23.48 -5.04
N THR A 91 4.50 22.45 -5.65
CA THR A 91 4.04 21.07 -5.51
C THR A 91 5.01 20.25 -4.69
N ARG A 92 4.54 19.11 -4.19
CA ARG A 92 5.38 18.09 -3.53
C ARG A 92 4.89 16.71 -3.90
N PHE A 93 5.80 15.75 -3.84
CA PHE A 93 5.50 14.36 -4.10
C PHE A 93 5.12 13.61 -2.82
N ALA A 94 4.24 12.63 -2.96
CA ALA A 94 4.08 11.51 -2.04
C ALA A 94 4.42 10.24 -2.83
N ALA A 95 5.58 9.67 -2.55
CA ALA A 95 6.13 8.53 -3.27
C ALA A 95 5.91 7.25 -2.45
N ILE A 96 5.34 6.23 -3.07
CA ILE A 96 4.96 4.97 -2.42
C ILE A 96 5.93 3.89 -2.88
N PHE A 97 6.61 3.27 -1.93
CA PHE A 97 7.60 2.23 -2.15
C PHE A 97 7.11 0.90 -1.58
N TYR A 98 6.91 -0.09 -2.46
CA TYR A 98 6.43 -1.42 -2.11
C TYR A 98 7.26 -2.54 -2.74
N SER A 99 7.50 -2.53 -4.06
CA SER A 99 8.32 -3.55 -4.72
C SER A 99 9.83 -3.32 -4.59
N GLN A 100 10.24 -2.07 -4.35
CA GLN A 100 11.64 -1.68 -4.30
C GLN A 100 11.97 -0.94 -2.99
N SER A 101 13.24 -1.08 -2.58
CA SER A 101 13.81 -0.46 -1.39
C SER A 101 15.04 0.37 -1.79
N PRO A 102 14.87 1.65 -2.16
CA PRO A 102 15.99 2.52 -2.50
C PRO A 102 16.94 2.72 -1.30
N GLU A 103 18.24 2.78 -1.56
CA GLU A 103 19.25 3.11 -0.53
C GLU A 103 19.04 4.52 0.05
N ARG A 104 18.54 5.44 -0.79
CA ARG A 104 18.33 6.85 -0.43
C ARG A 104 17.06 7.41 -1.07
N VAL A 105 16.25 8.10 -0.26
CA VAL A 105 15.06 8.84 -0.71
C VAL A 105 15.08 10.26 -0.16
N GLY A 106 14.70 11.24 -0.99
CA GLY A 106 14.49 12.62 -0.55
C GLY A 106 14.83 13.65 -1.63
N PRO A 107 15.02 14.93 -1.26
CA PRO A 107 14.93 15.46 0.10
C PRO A 107 13.53 15.31 0.72
N ILE A 108 13.47 14.92 2.01
CA ILE A 108 12.20 14.68 2.73
C ILE A 108 11.60 16.01 3.23
N ARG A 109 10.26 16.14 3.20
CA ARG A 109 9.53 17.33 3.68
C ARG A 109 8.34 16.97 4.56
N SER A 110 7.67 17.98 5.09
CA SER A 110 6.56 17.83 6.02
C SER A 110 5.27 17.37 5.35
N LEU A 111 4.54 16.49 6.05
CA LEU A 111 3.24 15.97 5.65
C LEU A 111 2.16 17.06 5.60
N ARG A 112 1.12 16.77 4.83
CA ARG A 112 -0.17 17.47 4.77
C ARG A 112 -1.34 16.48 4.80
N MET A 113 -2.54 17.03 4.96
CA MET A 113 -3.79 16.26 5.05
C MET A 113 -3.94 15.18 3.95
N PRO A 114 -3.68 15.46 2.66
CA PRO A 114 -3.80 14.42 1.63
C PRO A 114 -2.87 13.23 1.83
N ASP A 115 -1.71 13.40 2.48
CA ASP A 115 -0.79 12.28 2.70
C ASP A 115 -1.38 11.23 3.66
N PHE A 116 -2.28 11.63 4.57
CA PHE A 116 -2.96 10.68 5.47
C PHE A 116 -4.00 9.84 4.73
N GLU A 117 -4.74 10.46 3.81
CA GLU A 117 -5.68 9.72 2.96
C GLU A 117 -4.94 8.77 2.02
N LEU A 118 -3.86 9.22 1.39
CA LEU A 118 -3.01 8.34 0.60
C LEU A 118 -2.46 7.20 1.45
N ALA A 119 -1.95 7.48 2.65
CA ALA A 119 -1.45 6.43 3.51
C ALA A 119 -2.52 5.41 3.91
N HIS A 120 -3.77 5.85 4.06
CA HIS A 120 -4.91 4.97 4.31
C HIS A 120 -5.25 4.12 3.09
N ILE A 121 -5.41 4.72 1.91
CA ILE A 121 -5.72 4.05 0.64
C ILE A 121 -4.71 2.92 0.35
N TYR A 122 -3.43 3.21 0.54
CA TYR A 122 -2.35 2.27 0.25
C TYR A 122 -1.90 1.43 1.46
N ASN A 123 -2.58 1.55 2.60
CA ASN A 123 -2.20 0.92 3.87
C ASN A 123 -0.69 1.07 4.23
N SER A 124 -0.12 2.24 3.92
CA SER A 124 1.33 2.47 3.98
C SER A 124 1.79 2.99 5.34
N LEU A 125 3.06 2.72 5.68
CA LEU A 125 3.79 3.47 6.70
C LEU A 125 4.24 4.82 6.16
N ILE A 126 4.39 5.84 7.02
CA ILE A 126 4.74 7.20 6.59
C ILE A 126 6.16 7.56 7.03
N ALA A 127 6.97 8.07 6.10
CA ALA A 127 8.27 8.68 6.37
C ALA A 127 8.28 10.17 5.96
N THR A 128 8.57 11.05 6.91
CA THR A 128 8.45 12.51 6.76
C THR A 128 9.46 13.26 7.65
N SER A 129 9.64 14.55 7.36
CA SER A 129 10.31 15.51 8.24
C SER A 129 9.31 16.59 8.66
N GLY A 130 8.62 16.33 9.78
CA GLY A 130 7.58 17.18 10.34
C GLY A 130 6.20 17.02 9.69
N MET A 131 5.26 17.84 10.14
CA MET A 131 3.86 17.85 9.72
C MET A 131 3.31 19.28 9.83
N ALA A 132 2.40 19.68 8.93
CA ALA A 132 1.69 20.94 9.09
C ALA A 132 0.64 20.86 10.22
N ASN A 133 0.45 21.96 10.96
CA ASN A 133 -0.67 22.07 11.90
C ASN A 133 -1.97 22.08 11.09
N GLY A 134 -2.89 21.15 11.40
CA GLY A 134 -4.14 20.95 10.67
C GLY A 134 -5.12 22.11 10.86
N TYR A 135 -4.99 23.15 10.03
CA TYR A 135 -5.95 24.23 9.85
C TYR A 135 -6.34 24.34 8.38
#